data_AF-A0A0F8XG32-F1
#
_entry.id   AF-A0A0F8XG32-F1
#
_cell.length_a   1.000
_cell.length_b   1.000
_cell.length_c   1.000
_cell.angle_alpha   90.00
_cell.angle_beta   90.00
_cell.angle_gamma   90.00
#
_symmetry.space_group_name_H-M   'P 1'
#
loop_
_entity.id
_entity.type
_entity.pdbx_description
1 polymer ?
#
loop_
_entity_poly.entity_id
_entity_poly.type
_entity_poly.pdbx_seq_one_letter_code
_entity_poly.pdbx_strand_id
1 'polypeptide(L)'
;VHWKKIIPSFYVFRPKAKWKALWTDAHVGLGLIGLPYQFMFAVTGVYLIVGYSIMTPTVQSFLYDGDAAKIQEISGFTGGPEYTFEGKKLSEPTKIAPFIEKTREKWPDLAINELQLINYGDANMHVKVGGSPQFEDKLLGTGHLTYRVSDGAVVETEDPYAGVGYADGARNLMLRLHYGDFGGYGMKLIYFILGLITCFVIISGVLIWLTARDRKATSQAKRTFNSWLVRVYMAVCLSIFPVTAFTFIAVKCFADTYSGARMDFIFQFFFWTWLVVSVLLLFLRSNYLANKICLILGGILGIMVPVSNGIMTGNWPWETFRQGYFQIFVVDVFWLALSITALLVAFKMKPREKTEPNRKRAAKPKNLSSM
;
A
#
# COMPACT_ATOMS: atom_id res chain seq x y z
N VAL A 1 7.90 26.07 3.50
CA VAL A 1 9.13 25.25 3.39
C VAL A 1 10.32 26.20 3.23
N HIS A 2 11.40 26.04 4.02
CA HIS A 2 12.59 26.89 3.89
C HIS A 2 13.50 26.33 2.78
N TRP A 3 13.08 26.48 1.53
CA TRP A 3 13.76 25.93 0.34
C TRP A 3 15.25 26.28 0.28
N LYS A 4 15.61 27.51 0.65
CA LYS A 4 17.02 27.96 0.69
C LYS A 4 17.92 27.17 1.66
N LYS A 5 17.34 26.50 2.65
CA LYS A 5 18.08 25.74 3.67
C LYS A 5 18.09 24.24 3.43
N ILE A 6 17.32 23.73 2.44
CA ILE A 6 17.17 22.28 2.27
C ILE A 6 18.48 21.62 1.83
N ILE A 7 19.17 22.19 0.85
CA ILE A 7 20.44 21.68 0.33
C ILE A 7 21.56 21.79 1.39
N PRO A 8 21.80 22.95 2.04
CA PRO A 8 22.79 23.01 3.11
C PRO A 8 22.50 22.07 4.28
N SER A 9 21.23 21.87 4.62
CA SER A 9 20.84 20.98 5.74
C SER A 9 20.98 19.50 5.37
N PHE A 10 20.91 19.14 4.09
CA PHE A 10 21.14 17.78 3.61
C PHE A 10 22.56 17.29 3.91
N TYR A 11 23.56 18.16 3.75
CA TYR A 11 24.95 17.85 4.05
C TYR A 11 25.28 17.86 5.56
N VAL A 12 24.30 18.14 6.42
CA VAL A 12 24.49 18.19 7.87
C VAL A 12 23.79 17.00 8.50
N PHE A 13 24.55 15.91 8.71
CA PHE A 13 24.10 14.78 9.53
C PHE A 13 24.99 14.65 10.78
N ARG A 14 24.39 14.87 11.96
CA ARG A 14 25.13 14.86 13.23
C ARG A 14 24.70 13.68 14.11
N PRO A 15 25.29 12.48 13.93
CA PRO A 15 24.85 11.25 14.62
C PRO A 15 25.05 11.31 16.14
N LYS A 16 26.04 12.08 16.61
CA LYS A 16 26.35 12.26 18.05
C LYS A 16 25.63 13.44 18.70
N ALA A 17 24.76 14.15 17.97
CA ALA A 17 24.04 15.30 18.52
C ALA A 17 22.89 14.88 19.45
N LYS A 18 22.31 15.86 20.17
CA LYS A 18 21.09 15.65 20.97
C LYS A 18 19.98 15.07 20.08
N TRP A 19 19.16 14.17 20.64
CA TRP A 19 18.05 13.50 19.94
C TRP A 19 17.24 14.38 18.99
N LYS A 20 16.84 15.59 19.43
CA LYS A 20 16.08 16.51 18.59
C LYS A 20 16.81 16.87 17.28
N ALA A 21 18.12 17.12 17.35
CA ALA A 21 18.92 17.46 16.18
C ALA A 21 19.10 16.24 15.27
N LEU A 22 19.42 15.08 15.83
CA LEU A 22 19.53 13.82 15.06
C LEU A 22 18.25 13.51 14.27
N TRP A 23 17.09 13.59 14.92
CA TRP A 23 15.79 13.34 14.25
C TRP A 23 15.47 14.38 13.17
N THR A 24 15.86 15.64 13.39
CA THR A 24 15.65 16.70 12.40
C THR A 24 16.56 16.50 11.19
N ASP A 25 17.84 16.23 11.43
CA ASP A 25 18.83 15.96 10.39
C ASP A 25 18.43 14.71 9.58
N ALA A 26 18.00 13.64 10.25
CA ALA A 26 17.50 12.43 9.59
C ALA A 26 16.23 12.69 8.75
N HIS A 27 15.25 13.44 9.27
CA HIS A 27 14.03 13.80 8.52
C HIS A 27 14.35 14.60 7.25
N VAL A 28 15.28 15.57 7.33
CA VAL A 28 15.69 16.36 6.16
C VAL A 28 16.48 15.52 5.17
N GLY A 29 17.46 14.74 5.66
CA GLY A 29 18.30 13.87 4.83
C GLY A 29 17.49 12.84 4.06
N LEU A 30 16.71 12.04 4.78
CA LEU A 30 15.86 10.99 4.20
C LEU A 30 14.70 11.58 3.39
N GLY A 31 14.17 12.74 3.79
CA GLY A 31 13.16 13.47 3.02
C GLY A 31 13.67 13.89 1.65
N LEU A 32 14.91 14.38 1.55
CA LEU A 32 15.48 14.78 0.26
C LEU A 32 15.83 13.57 -0.62
N ILE A 33 16.36 12.49 -0.03
CA ILE A 33 16.63 11.22 -0.75
C ILE A 33 15.34 10.63 -1.31
N GLY A 34 14.27 10.63 -0.51
CA GLY A 34 12.96 10.09 -0.91
C GLY A 34 12.16 11.00 -1.83
N LEU A 35 12.56 12.27 -2.01
CA LEU A 35 11.73 13.28 -2.70
C LEU A 35 11.38 12.91 -4.15
N PRO A 36 12.32 12.44 -5.01
CA PRO A 36 11.98 12.07 -6.38
C PRO A 36 10.93 10.95 -6.45
N TYR A 37 11.08 9.95 -5.57
CA TYR A 37 10.15 8.84 -5.43
C TYR A 37 8.78 9.32 -4.95
N GLN A 38 8.73 10.17 -3.92
CA GLN A 38 7.49 10.73 -3.39
C GLN A 38 6.77 11.59 -4.43
N PHE A 39 7.51 12.38 -5.21
CA PHE A 39 6.96 13.18 -6.30
C PHE A 39 6.37 12.30 -7.40
N MET A 40 7.10 11.27 -7.83
CA MET A 40 6.62 10.30 -8.81
C MET A 40 5.34 9.59 -8.33
N PHE A 41 5.29 9.16 -7.05
CA PHE A 41 4.09 8.55 -6.47
C PHE A 41 2.92 9.53 -6.36
N ALA A 42 3.18 10.80 -6.03
CA ALA A 42 2.14 11.83 -6.00
C ALA A 42 1.55 12.07 -7.39
N VAL A 43 2.39 12.20 -8.42
CA VAL A 43 1.94 12.43 -9.81
C VAL A 43 1.16 11.23 -10.34
N THR A 44 1.73 10.03 -10.23
CA THR A 44 1.08 8.79 -10.71
C THR A 44 -0.18 8.47 -9.91
N GLY A 45 -0.18 8.69 -8.59
CA GLY A 45 -1.35 8.48 -7.73
C GLY A 45 -2.48 9.46 -8.02
N VAL A 46 -2.18 10.73 -8.30
CA VAL A 46 -3.20 11.71 -8.75
C VAL A 46 -3.78 11.27 -10.09
N TYR A 47 -2.94 10.86 -11.05
CA TYR A 47 -3.41 10.36 -12.34
C TYR A 47 -4.35 9.15 -12.16
N LEU A 48 -3.97 8.16 -11.35
CA LEU A 48 -4.75 6.94 -11.17
C LEU A 48 -6.02 7.16 -10.34
N ILE A 49 -5.95 7.88 -9.23
CA ILE A 49 -7.09 8.02 -8.32
C ILE A 49 -7.98 9.21 -8.73
N VAL A 50 -7.40 10.41 -8.85
CA VAL A 50 -8.18 11.60 -9.18
C VAL A 50 -8.64 11.53 -10.62
N GLY A 51 -7.74 11.17 -11.55
CA GLY A 51 -8.07 11.02 -12.96
C GLY A 51 -9.19 10.00 -13.20
N TYR A 52 -9.06 8.77 -12.68
CA TYR A 52 -10.06 7.74 -12.98
C TYR A 52 -11.26 7.71 -12.02
N SER A 53 -11.08 7.89 -10.71
CA SER A 53 -12.18 7.72 -9.75
C SER A 53 -13.03 8.98 -9.55
N ILE A 54 -12.43 10.17 -9.69
CA ILE A 54 -13.11 11.44 -9.41
C ILE A 54 -13.50 12.15 -10.72
N MET A 55 -12.58 12.22 -11.68
CA MET A 55 -12.79 13.00 -12.89
C MET A 55 -13.63 12.24 -13.92
N THR A 56 -13.56 10.91 -14.01
CA THR A 56 -14.30 10.14 -15.02
C THR A 56 -15.81 10.45 -15.06
N PRO A 57 -16.57 10.45 -13.95
CA PRO A 57 -18.00 10.82 -14.00
C PRO A 57 -18.24 12.23 -14.53
N THR A 58 -17.35 13.17 -14.20
CA THR A 58 -17.43 14.58 -14.63
C THR A 58 -17.10 14.70 -16.12
N VAL A 59 -16.05 14.01 -16.57
CA VAL A 59 -15.66 13.96 -17.99
C VAL A 59 -16.78 13.33 -18.81
N GLN A 60 -17.36 12.23 -18.33
CA GLN A 60 -18.51 11.59 -18.96
C GLN A 60 -19.68 12.58 -19.13
N SER A 61 -20.07 13.26 -18.05
CA SER A 61 -21.23 14.14 -18.08
C SER A 61 -21.04 15.40 -18.92
N PHE A 62 -19.84 16.01 -18.88
CA PHE A 62 -19.60 17.33 -19.50
C PHE A 62 -18.97 17.28 -20.89
N LEU A 63 -18.15 16.26 -21.19
CA LEU A 63 -17.43 16.16 -22.47
C LEU A 63 -18.05 15.14 -23.42
N TYR A 64 -18.82 14.18 -22.89
CA TYR A 64 -19.43 13.09 -23.67
C TYR A 64 -20.94 12.98 -23.49
N ASP A 65 -21.61 14.03 -23.00
CA ASP A 65 -23.07 14.09 -22.83
C ASP A 65 -23.67 12.89 -22.04
N GLY A 66 -22.90 12.33 -21.11
CA GLY A 66 -23.32 11.16 -20.32
C GLY A 66 -23.06 9.81 -20.98
N ASP A 67 -22.45 9.76 -22.17
CA ASP A 67 -22.15 8.53 -22.90
C ASP A 67 -21.05 7.71 -22.21
N ALA A 68 -21.46 6.67 -21.48
CA ALA A 68 -20.58 5.75 -20.79
C ALA A 68 -19.71 4.92 -21.76
N ALA A 69 -20.21 4.63 -22.97
CA ALA A 69 -19.50 3.80 -23.94
C ALA A 69 -18.26 4.53 -24.47
N LYS A 70 -18.37 5.85 -24.72
CA LYS A 70 -17.21 6.68 -25.12
C LYS A 70 -16.15 6.80 -24.04
N ILE A 71 -16.55 6.84 -22.76
CA ILE A 71 -15.60 6.83 -21.66
C ILE A 71 -14.85 5.50 -21.59
N GLN A 72 -15.57 4.39 -21.78
CA GLN A 72 -14.98 3.05 -21.79
C GLN A 72 -14.00 2.90 -22.97
N GLU A 73 -14.37 3.41 -24.14
CA GLU A 73 -13.52 3.48 -25.34
C GLU A 73 -12.23 4.28 -25.08
N ILE A 74 -12.35 5.50 -24.57
CA ILE A 74 -11.23 6.45 -24.46
C ILE A 74 -10.33 6.17 -23.26
N SER A 75 -10.87 5.57 -22.20
CA SER A 75 -10.06 5.15 -21.06
C SER A 75 -9.07 4.02 -21.44
N GLY A 76 -9.27 3.39 -22.61
CA GLY A 76 -8.51 2.21 -23.05
C GLY A 76 -8.61 1.03 -22.08
N PHE A 77 -9.66 1.06 -21.23
CA PHE A 77 -10.20 -0.07 -20.50
C PHE A 77 -11.21 -0.83 -21.36
N THR A 78 -11.14 -0.69 -22.69
CA THR A 78 -11.74 -1.64 -23.62
C THR A 78 -11.12 -2.98 -23.34
N GLY A 79 -11.79 -3.74 -22.47
CA GLY A 79 -11.55 -5.14 -22.21
C GLY A 79 -11.95 -5.93 -23.45
N GLY A 80 -11.22 -5.74 -24.54
CA GLY A 80 -11.50 -6.36 -25.84
C GLY A 80 -12.98 -6.25 -26.27
N PRO A 81 -13.39 -7.11 -27.21
CA PRO A 81 -14.80 -7.32 -27.52
C PRO A 81 -15.57 -7.78 -26.27
N GLU A 82 -16.77 -7.24 -26.04
CA GLU A 82 -17.68 -7.85 -25.07
C GLU A 82 -18.14 -9.21 -25.59
N TYR A 83 -17.76 -10.27 -24.87
CA TYR A 83 -18.22 -11.62 -25.15
C TYR A 83 -19.50 -11.89 -24.38
N THR A 84 -20.62 -12.00 -25.09
CA THR A 84 -21.93 -12.28 -24.49
C THR A 84 -21.96 -13.64 -23.82
N PHE A 85 -22.56 -13.71 -22.63
CA PHE A 85 -22.81 -14.97 -21.93
C PHE A 85 -24.06 -15.63 -22.51
N GLU A 86 -23.92 -16.80 -23.15
CA GLU A 86 -25.05 -17.45 -23.82
C GLU A 86 -25.93 -18.29 -22.88
N GLY A 87 -25.42 -18.63 -21.70
CA GLY A 87 -26.08 -19.55 -20.77
C GLY A 87 -26.14 -20.99 -21.30
N LYS A 88 -25.33 -21.33 -22.30
CA LYS A 88 -25.26 -22.67 -22.88
C LYS A 88 -24.01 -23.34 -22.38
N LYS A 89 -24.12 -24.56 -21.86
CA LYS A 89 -22.97 -25.29 -21.37
C LYS A 89 -21.99 -25.60 -22.52
N LEU A 90 -20.70 -25.40 -22.25
CA LEU A 90 -19.63 -25.83 -23.15
C LEU A 90 -19.75 -27.33 -23.44
N SER A 91 -19.60 -27.70 -24.71
CA SER A 91 -19.78 -29.07 -25.20
C SER A 91 -18.80 -30.07 -24.58
N GLU A 92 -17.54 -29.69 -24.44
CA GLU A 92 -16.49 -30.52 -23.86
C GLU A 92 -15.62 -29.73 -22.88
N PRO A 93 -15.14 -30.35 -21.78
CA PRO A 93 -14.18 -29.71 -20.89
C PRO A 93 -12.87 -29.39 -21.63
N THR A 94 -12.53 -28.12 -21.76
CA THR A 94 -11.30 -27.71 -22.46
C THR A 94 -10.13 -27.52 -21.51
N LYS A 95 -8.97 -28.06 -21.90
CA LYS A 95 -7.69 -27.79 -21.22
C LYS A 95 -7.18 -26.40 -21.60
N ILE A 96 -6.71 -25.63 -20.61
CA ILE A 96 -6.23 -24.26 -20.82
C ILE A 96 -4.78 -24.21 -21.32
N ALA A 97 -3.95 -25.17 -20.89
CA ALA A 97 -2.52 -25.22 -21.22
C ALA A 97 -2.19 -25.06 -22.74
N PRO A 98 -2.93 -25.67 -23.68
CA PRO A 98 -2.67 -25.49 -25.11
C PRO A 98 -2.73 -24.03 -25.59
N PHE A 99 -3.57 -23.17 -24.99
CA PHE A 99 -3.64 -21.75 -25.37
C PHE A 99 -2.42 -20.97 -24.88
N ILE A 100 -1.89 -21.35 -23.71
CA ILE A 100 -0.66 -20.78 -23.15
C ILE A 100 0.52 -21.15 -24.06
N GLU A 101 0.63 -22.43 -24.46
CA GLU A 101 1.70 -22.87 -25.36
C GLU A 101 1.60 -22.21 -26.74
N LYS A 102 0.40 -22.11 -27.34
CA LYS A 102 0.20 -21.36 -28.59
C LYS A 102 0.64 -19.89 -28.48
N THR A 103 0.41 -19.26 -27.33
CA THR A 103 0.86 -17.88 -27.09
C THR A 103 2.37 -17.81 -26.99
N ARG A 104 3.00 -18.76 -26.29
CA ARG A 104 4.45 -18.89 -26.18
C ARG A 104 5.12 -19.17 -27.53
N GLU A 105 4.50 -19.99 -28.38
CA GLU A 105 5.01 -20.26 -29.74
C GLU A 105 5.01 -18.98 -30.59
N LYS A 106 3.97 -18.14 -30.48
CA LYS A 106 3.89 -16.86 -31.21
C LYS A 106 4.88 -15.83 -30.66
N TRP A 107 5.02 -15.77 -29.34
CA TRP A 107 5.93 -14.84 -28.66
C TRP A 107 6.83 -15.57 -27.64
N PRO A 108 7.94 -16.17 -28.10
CA PRO A 108 8.82 -16.99 -27.25
C PRO A 108 9.41 -16.24 -26.06
N ASP A 109 9.74 -14.96 -26.25
CA ASP A 109 10.40 -14.13 -25.25
C ASP A 109 9.41 -13.38 -24.33
N LEU A 110 8.10 -13.51 -24.58
CA LEU A 110 7.09 -12.83 -23.79
C LEU A 110 6.97 -13.44 -22.39
N ALA A 111 7.11 -12.61 -21.36
CA ALA A 111 6.79 -13.01 -20.00
C ALA A 111 5.26 -13.06 -19.82
N ILE A 112 4.68 -14.24 -20.05
CA ILE A 112 3.26 -14.50 -19.78
C ILE A 112 3.01 -14.33 -18.28
N ASN A 113 2.16 -13.37 -17.92
CA ASN A 113 1.87 -13.02 -16.53
C ASN A 113 0.37 -12.80 -16.27
N GLU A 114 -0.47 -12.93 -17.31
CA GLU A 114 -1.91 -12.76 -17.23
C GLU A 114 -2.62 -13.94 -17.90
N LEU A 115 -3.62 -14.48 -17.21
CA LEU A 115 -4.56 -15.46 -17.74
C LEU A 115 -5.95 -15.08 -17.28
N GLN A 116 -6.85 -14.82 -18.23
CA GLN A 116 -8.24 -14.48 -17.95
C GLN A 116 -9.17 -15.46 -18.65
N LEU A 117 -10.15 -15.97 -17.89
CA LEU A 117 -11.22 -16.82 -18.40
C LEU A 117 -12.50 -15.97 -18.43
N ILE A 118 -13.06 -15.80 -19.62
CA ILE A 118 -14.28 -15.03 -19.84
C ILE A 118 -15.39 -16.03 -20.16
N ASN A 119 -16.56 -15.87 -19.51
CA ASN A 119 -17.71 -16.77 -19.63
C ASN A 119 -17.34 -18.25 -19.35
N TYR A 120 -16.69 -18.51 -18.21
CA TYR A 120 -16.22 -19.85 -17.87
C TYR A 120 -17.34 -20.90 -17.92
N GLY A 121 -17.12 -21.96 -18.71
CA GLY A 121 -18.06 -23.08 -18.87
C GLY A 121 -19.23 -22.82 -19.82
N ASP A 122 -19.30 -21.63 -20.43
CA ASP A 122 -20.28 -21.29 -21.47
C ASP A 122 -19.80 -21.73 -22.87
N ALA A 123 -20.72 -21.88 -23.81
CA ALA A 123 -20.41 -22.16 -25.22
C ALA A 123 -19.58 -21.03 -25.85
N ASN A 124 -19.78 -19.79 -25.39
CA ASN A 124 -19.02 -18.61 -25.81
C ASN A 124 -17.87 -18.28 -24.82
N MET A 125 -17.27 -19.32 -24.23
CA MET A 125 -16.09 -19.18 -23.36
C MET A 125 -14.87 -18.70 -24.16
N HIS A 126 -14.12 -17.78 -23.57
CA HIS A 126 -12.87 -17.28 -24.12
C HIS A 126 -11.72 -17.42 -23.11
N VAL A 127 -10.53 -17.63 -23.64
CA VAL A 127 -9.27 -17.67 -22.89
C VAL A 127 -8.38 -16.55 -23.41
N LYS A 128 -8.13 -15.55 -22.57
CA LYS A 128 -7.17 -14.49 -22.87
C LYS A 128 -5.86 -14.80 -22.17
N VAL A 129 -4.79 -14.89 -22.95
CA VAL A 129 -3.42 -15.10 -22.45
C VAL A 129 -2.64 -13.83 -22.73
N GLY A 130 -2.17 -13.19 -21.67
CA GLY A 130 -1.50 -11.89 -21.72
C GLY A 130 -0.11 -11.91 -21.10
N GLY A 131 0.71 -10.95 -21.52
CA GLY A 131 2.06 -10.79 -21.02
C GLY A 131 2.65 -9.43 -21.35
N SER A 132 3.87 -9.23 -20.87
CA SER A 132 4.69 -8.07 -21.19
C SER A 132 6.08 -8.51 -21.64
N PRO A 133 6.75 -7.76 -22.54
CA PRO A 133 8.15 -8.00 -22.86
C PRO A 133 9.00 -7.99 -21.59
N GLN A 134 10.13 -8.71 -21.61
CA GLN A 134 11.06 -8.67 -20.49
C GLN A 134 11.68 -7.27 -20.34
N PHE A 135 12.19 -6.98 -19.15
CA PHE A 135 12.73 -5.66 -18.82
C PHE A 135 13.93 -5.27 -19.68
N GLU A 136 14.66 -6.25 -20.19
CA GLU A 136 15.84 -6.09 -21.04
C GLU A 136 15.47 -5.74 -22.49
N ASP A 137 14.25 -6.10 -22.92
CA ASP A 137 13.82 -5.95 -24.31
C ASP A 137 13.07 -4.64 -24.54
N LYS A 138 12.07 -4.32 -23.71
CA LYS A 138 11.20 -3.16 -23.91
C LYS A 138 10.59 -2.63 -22.62
N LEU A 139 10.75 -1.32 -22.40
CA LEU A 139 10.18 -0.63 -21.24
C LEU A 139 8.65 -0.46 -21.32
N LEU A 140 8.04 -0.55 -22.50
CA LEU A 140 6.61 -0.32 -22.69
C LEU A 140 6.04 -1.35 -23.66
N GLY A 141 4.81 -1.77 -23.44
CA GLY A 141 4.16 -2.78 -24.25
C GLY A 141 3.54 -3.86 -23.38
N THR A 142 2.32 -4.21 -23.72
CA THR A 142 1.56 -5.35 -23.24
C THR A 142 1.01 -6.03 -24.48
N GLY A 143 0.85 -7.34 -24.42
CA GLY A 143 0.33 -8.09 -25.55
C GLY A 143 -0.51 -9.23 -25.06
N HIS A 144 -1.53 -9.56 -25.82
CA HIS A 144 -2.43 -10.64 -25.49
C HIS A 144 -3.01 -11.30 -26.74
N LEU A 145 -3.39 -12.56 -26.57
CA LEU A 145 -4.19 -13.31 -27.52
C LEU A 145 -5.45 -13.78 -26.81
N THR A 146 -6.60 -13.46 -27.41
CA THR A 146 -7.88 -13.99 -26.94
C THR A 146 -8.32 -15.11 -27.86
N TYR A 147 -8.52 -16.29 -27.29
CA TYR A 147 -8.94 -17.49 -27.99
C TYR A 147 -10.39 -17.80 -27.66
N ARG A 148 -11.18 -18.09 -28.68
CA ARG A 148 -12.49 -18.70 -28.50
C ARG A 148 -12.32 -20.19 -28.27
N VAL A 149 -12.92 -20.69 -27.19
CA VAL A 149 -12.70 -22.07 -26.74
C VAL A 149 -13.33 -23.11 -27.66
N SER A 150 -14.47 -22.78 -28.28
CA SER A 150 -15.26 -23.72 -29.09
C SER A 150 -14.53 -24.23 -30.35
N ASP A 151 -13.72 -23.38 -30.98
CA ASP A 151 -13.00 -23.67 -32.23
C ASP A 151 -11.48 -23.45 -32.13
N GLY A 152 -11.01 -22.87 -31.01
CA GLY A 152 -9.62 -22.51 -30.81
C GLY A 152 -9.15 -21.33 -31.66
N ALA A 153 -10.05 -20.59 -32.29
CA ALA A 153 -9.73 -19.45 -33.13
C ALA A 153 -9.24 -18.26 -32.28
N VAL A 154 -8.26 -17.54 -32.80
CA VAL A 154 -7.83 -16.25 -32.23
C VAL A 154 -8.83 -15.20 -32.66
N VAL A 155 -9.56 -14.63 -31.71
CA VAL A 155 -10.58 -13.59 -31.95
C VAL A 155 -10.06 -12.18 -31.71
N GLU A 156 -8.94 -12.04 -31.00
CA GLU A 156 -8.29 -10.77 -30.71
C GLU A 156 -6.77 -10.96 -30.58
N THR A 157 -6.01 -9.96 -31.02
CA THR A 157 -4.56 -9.92 -30.88
C THR A 157 -4.11 -8.48 -30.61
N GLU A 158 -3.36 -8.31 -29.53
CA GLU A 158 -2.58 -7.10 -29.27
C GLU A 158 -1.09 -7.49 -29.28
N ASP A 159 -0.32 -6.94 -30.22
CA ASP A 159 1.10 -7.28 -30.37
C ASP A 159 1.97 -6.50 -29.36
N PRO A 160 2.67 -7.18 -28.43
CA PRO A 160 3.49 -6.52 -27.41
C PRO A 160 4.73 -5.79 -28.00
N TYR A 161 5.17 -6.18 -29.20
CA TYR A 161 6.35 -5.65 -29.86
C TYR A 161 6.02 -4.54 -30.86
N ALA A 162 4.76 -4.39 -31.27
CA ALA A 162 4.32 -3.28 -32.11
C ALA A 162 4.55 -1.90 -31.46
N GLY A 163 4.54 -0.86 -32.29
CA GLY A 163 4.65 0.52 -31.83
C GLY A 163 3.49 0.88 -30.91
N VAL A 164 3.79 1.38 -29.71
CA VAL A 164 2.77 1.82 -28.76
C VAL A 164 2.39 3.26 -29.09
N GLY A 165 1.10 3.55 -29.23
CA GLY A 165 0.61 4.92 -29.41
C GLY A 165 1.02 5.83 -28.25
N TYR A 166 1.09 7.15 -28.48
CA TYR A 166 1.56 8.08 -27.45
C TYR A 166 0.75 8.00 -26.15
N ALA A 167 -0.58 7.94 -26.27
CA ALA A 167 -1.49 7.86 -25.11
C ALA A 167 -1.28 6.56 -24.30
N ASP A 168 -1.25 5.41 -24.97
CA ASP A 168 -1.00 4.12 -24.32
C ASP A 168 0.40 4.03 -23.73
N GLY A 169 1.41 4.60 -24.41
CA GLY A 169 2.78 4.68 -23.93
C GLY A 169 2.88 5.50 -22.65
N ALA A 170 2.23 6.67 -22.62
CA ALA A 170 2.17 7.52 -21.43
C ALA A 170 1.43 6.82 -20.27
N ARG A 171 0.28 6.17 -20.53
CA ARG A 171 -0.46 5.39 -19.53
C ARG A 171 0.39 4.25 -18.97
N ASN A 172 0.97 3.45 -19.85
CA ASN A 172 1.80 2.30 -19.47
C ASN A 172 3.02 2.74 -18.66
N LEU A 173 3.64 3.88 -19.01
CA LEU A 173 4.72 4.45 -18.21
C LEU A 173 4.24 4.86 -16.81
N MET A 174 3.09 5.53 -16.70
CA MET A 174 2.52 5.92 -15.41
C MET A 174 2.22 4.70 -14.53
N LEU A 175 1.62 3.66 -15.11
CA LEU A 175 1.35 2.40 -14.40
C LEU A 175 2.64 1.72 -13.95
N ARG A 176 3.63 1.59 -14.86
CA ARG A 176 4.90 0.93 -14.52
C ARG A 176 5.68 1.67 -13.43
N LEU A 177 5.72 3.00 -13.51
CA LEU A 177 6.31 3.84 -12.46
C LEU A 177 5.57 3.69 -11.13
N HIS A 178 4.24 3.63 -11.14
CA HIS A 178 3.46 3.49 -9.92
C HIS A 178 3.65 2.13 -9.23
N TYR A 179 3.62 1.04 -10.01
CA TYR A 179 3.77 -0.32 -9.47
C TYR A 179 5.23 -0.71 -9.23
N GLY A 180 6.20 0.02 -9.78
CA GLY A 180 7.62 -0.25 -9.61
C GLY A 180 8.07 -1.55 -10.30
N ASP A 181 7.37 -1.96 -11.36
CA ASP A 181 7.46 -3.27 -12.00
C ASP A 181 8.33 -3.26 -13.25
N PHE A 182 9.43 -2.49 -13.27
CA PHE A 182 10.31 -2.34 -14.44
C PHE A 182 11.78 -2.73 -14.19
N GLY A 183 12.12 -3.22 -13.00
CA GLY A 183 13.49 -3.61 -12.64
C GLY A 183 13.56 -4.82 -11.72
N GLY A 184 12.60 -5.75 -11.88
CA GLY A 184 12.53 -6.99 -11.12
C GLY A 184 12.51 -6.81 -9.60
N TYR A 185 13.04 -7.79 -8.87
CA TYR A 185 13.06 -7.77 -7.40
C TYR A 185 13.95 -6.69 -6.81
N GLY A 186 15.04 -6.30 -7.50
CA GLY A 186 15.90 -5.21 -7.05
C GLY A 186 15.15 -3.88 -6.97
N MET A 187 14.35 -3.56 -8.00
CA MET A 187 13.51 -2.37 -8.00
C MET A 187 12.43 -2.43 -6.91
N LYS A 188 11.79 -3.59 -6.71
CA LYS A 188 10.81 -3.78 -5.63
C LYS A 188 11.42 -3.53 -4.24
N LEU A 189 12.67 -3.96 -4.02
CA LEU A 189 13.38 -3.70 -2.75
C LEU A 189 13.69 -2.20 -2.57
N ILE A 190 14.14 -1.51 -3.62
CA ILE A 190 14.37 -0.06 -3.58
C ILE A 190 13.07 0.68 -3.26
N TYR A 191 11.97 0.33 -3.95
CA TYR A 191 10.65 0.92 -3.72
C TYR A 191 10.17 0.66 -2.29
N PHE A 192 10.37 -0.54 -1.76
CA PHE A 192 10.05 -0.88 -0.39
C PHE A 192 10.81 0.01 0.62
N ILE A 193 12.13 0.18 0.44
CA ILE A 193 12.96 1.02 1.31
C ILE A 193 12.54 2.50 1.22
N LEU A 194 12.30 3.01 0.01
CA LEU A 194 11.84 4.39 -0.20
C LEU A 194 10.43 4.64 0.36
N GLY A 195 9.56 3.62 0.31
CA GLY A 195 8.27 3.60 0.99
C GLY A 195 8.43 3.73 2.52
N LEU A 196 9.31 2.93 3.13
CA LEU A 196 9.61 3.03 4.57
C LEU A 196 10.19 4.41 4.95
N ILE A 197 11.08 4.96 4.13
CA ILE A 197 11.60 6.32 4.30
C ILE A 197 10.46 7.34 4.26
N THR A 198 9.50 7.18 3.35
CA THR A 198 8.34 8.07 3.25
C THR A 198 7.47 8.01 4.51
N CYS A 199 7.17 6.80 5.00
CA CYS A 199 6.47 6.63 6.29
C CYS A 199 7.21 7.31 7.45
N PHE A 200 8.54 7.13 7.52
CA PHE A 200 9.38 7.78 8.53
C PHE A 200 9.27 9.30 8.46
N VAL A 201 9.44 9.88 7.26
CA VAL A 201 9.44 11.33 7.05
C VAL A 201 8.10 11.95 7.43
N ILE A 202 6.97 11.32 7.09
CA ILE A 202 5.63 11.80 7.45
C ILE A 202 5.45 11.82 8.98
N ILE A 203 5.72 10.70 9.64
CA ILE A 203 5.55 10.58 11.11
C ILE A 203 6.51 11.52 11.84
N SER A 204 7.79 11.53 11.45
CA SER A 204 8.80 12.37 12.09
C SER A 204 8.48 13.85 11.89
N GLY A 205 7.96 14.25 10.72
CA GLY A 205 7.54 15.62 10.43
C GLY A 205 6.46 16.13 11.38
N VAL A 206 5.40 15.34 11.60
CA VAL A 206 4.31 15.67 12.53
C VAL A 206 4.81 15.78 13.98
N LEU A 207 5.70 14.88 14.41
CA LEU A 207 6.26 14.90 15.77
C LEU A 207 7.26 16.05 16.00
N ILE A 208 8.10 16.36 15.01
CA ILE A 208 9.00 17.51 15.04
C ILE A 208 8.17 18.80 15.07
N TRP A 209 7.11 18.88 14.27
CA TRP A 209 6.18 20.01 14.24
C TRP A 209 5.55 20.28 15.61
N LEU A 210 5.10 19.23 16.31
CA LEU A 210 4.56 19.34 17.67
C LEU A 210 5.62 19.86 18.64
N THR A 211 6.79 19.22 18.63
CA THR A 211 7.91 19.57 19.53
C THR A 211 8.41 21.00 19.30
N ALA A 212 8.37 21.49 18.06
CA ALA A 212 8.76 22.85 17.74
C ALA A 212 7.78 23.90 18.28
N ARG A 213 6.50 23.53 18.44
CA ARG A 213 5.39 24.40 18.89
C ARG A 213 4.99 24.20 20.35
N ASP A 214 5.52 23.18 21.02
CA ASP A 214 5.33 23.00 22.46
C ASP A 214 6.31 23.88 23.25
N ARG A 215 6.07 25.20 23.22
CA ARG A 215 6.87 26.21 23.94
C ARG A 215 6.00 26.96 24.95
N LYS A 216 6.61 27.47 26.02
CA LYS A 216 5.92 28.29 27.05
C LYS A 216 5.23 29.53 26.47
N ALA A 217 5.75 30.09 25.38
CA ALA A 217 5.17 31.25 24.70
C ALA A 217 3.90 30.92 23.88
N THR A 218 3.59 29.65 23.66
CA THR A 218 2.39 29.24 22.92
C THR A 218 1.20 29.14 23.87
N SER A 219 0.08 29.79 23.53
CA SER A 219 -1.11 29.77 24.37
C SER A 219 -1.62 28.35 24.65
N GLN A 220 -2.23 28.14 25.82
CA GLN A 220 -2.68 26.82 26.26
C GLN A 220 -3.72 26.21 25.31
N ALA A 221 -4.62 27.02 24.76
CA ALA A 221 -5.59 26.58 23.74
C ALA A 221 -4.89 26.01 22.50
N LYS A 222 -3.87 26.71 21.97
CA LYS A 222 -3.09 26.26 20.82
C LYS A 222 -2.31 24.99 21.12
N ARG A 223 -1.70 24.87 22.31
CA ARG A 223 -0.98 23.64 22.72
C ARG A 223 -1.91 22.43 22.81
N THR A 224 -3.13 22.64 23.32
CA THR A 224 -4.16 21.59 23.42
C THR A 224 -4.61 21.14 22.04
N PHE A 225 -4.91 22.08 21.14
CA PHE A 225 -5.26 21.78 19.75
C PHE A 225 -4.13 21.05 19.00
N ASN A 226 -2.89 21.54 19.07
CA ASN A 226 -1.74 20.92 18.42
C ASN A 226 -1.52 19.48 18.90
N SER A 227 -1.67 19.25 20.21
CA SER A 227 -1.55 17.92 20.79
C SER A 227 -2.70 17.01 20.37
N TRP A 228 -3.92 17.53 20.28
CA TRP A 228 -5.08 16.78 19.77
C TRP A 228 -4.90 16.39 18.31
N LEU A 229 -4.50 17.33 17.45
CA LEU A 229 -4.28 17.08 16.03
C LEU A 229 -3.24 15.96 15.83
N VAL A 230 -2.10 16.04 16.51
CA VAL A 230 -1.05 15.01 16.42
C VAL A 230 -1.54 13.67 16.96
N ARG A 231 -2.38 13.65 18.01
CA ARG A 231 -3.01 12.41 18.47
C ARG A 231 -3.92 11.80 17.41
N VAL A 232 -4.67 12.62 16.65
CA VAL A 232 -5.48 12.13 15.53
C VAL A 232 -4.62 11.47 14.46
N TYR A 233 -3.57 12.15 14.00
CA TYR A 233 -2.63 11.57 13.04
C TYR A 233 -2.03 10.25 13.54
N MET A 234 -1.53 10.23 14.79
CA MET A 234 -0.91 9.02 15.35
C MET A 234 -1.93 7.90 15.53
N ALA A 235 -3.15 8.18 15.99
CA ALA A 235 -4.18 7.16 16.16
C ALA A 235 -4.55 6.49 14.83
N VAL A 236 -4.76 7.28 13.79
CA VAL A 236 -5.10 6.80 12.45
C VAL A 236 -3.96 5.98 11.82
N CYS A 237 -2.71 6.42 11.97
CA CYS A 237 -1.56 5.69 11.44
C CYS A 237 -1.25 4.41 12.22
N LEU A 238 -1.27 4.47 13.56
CA LEU A 238 -0.87 3.35 14.41
C LEU A 238 -1.91 2.22 14.40
N SER A 239 -3.19 2.53 14.23
CA SER A 239 -4.27 1.53 14.18
C SER A 239 -4.20 0.62 12.95
N ILE A 240 -3.55 1.06 11.85
CA ILE A 240 -3.44 0.27 10.61
C ILE A 240 -2.80 -1.09 10.91
N PHE A 241 -1.74 -1.14 11.72
CA PHE A 241 -1.04 -2.40 11.99
C PHE A 241 -1.94 -3.51 12.58
N PRO A 242 -2.59 -3.32 13.75
CA PRO A 242 -3.52 -4.31 14.29
C PRO A 242 -4.75 -4.54 13.41
N VAL A 243 -5.27 -3.51 12.75
CA VAL A 243 -6.48 -3.63 11.91
C VAL A 243 -6.22 -4.45 10.66
N THR A 244 -5.06 -4.27 10.01
CA THR A 244 -4.66 -5.10 8.87
C THR A 244 -4.53 -6.55 9.31
N ALA A 245 -3.83 -6.82 10.41
CA ALA A 245 -3.70 -8.18 10.96
C ALA A 245 -5.07 -8.83 11.23
N PHE A 246 -5.98 -8.07 11.85
CA PHE A 246 -7.34 -8.53 12.13
C PHE A 246 -8.14 -8.81 10.86
N THR A 247 -7.98 -7.98 9.83
CA THR A 247 -8.64 -8.17 8.53
C THR A 247 -8.16 -9.44 7.85
N PHE A 248 -6.85 -9.75 7.88
CA PHE A 248 -6.33 -11.02 7.36
C PHE A 248 -7.01 -12.23 8.02
N ILE A 249 -7.15 -12.21 9.35
CA ILE A 249 -7.82 -13.28 10.11
C ILE A 249 -9.31 -13.36 9.73
N ALA A 250 -10.01 -12.21 9.74
CA ALA A 250 -11.44 -12.18 9.47
C ALA A 250 -11.78 -12.66 8.05
N VAL A 251 -10.98 -12.30 7.06
CA VAL A 251 -11.15 -12.76 5.68
C VAL A 251 -10.94 -14.27 5.58
N LYS A 252 -10.00 -14.85 6.33
CA LYS A 252 -9.80 -16.30 6.34
C LYS A 252 -10.91 -17.07 7.05
N CYS A 253 -11.48 -16.49 8.12
CA CYS A 253 -12.50 -17.16 8.92
C CYS A 253 -13.92 -16.99 8.40
N PHE A 254 -14.24 -15.86 7.76
CA PHE A 254 -15.63 -15.45 7.51
C PHE A 254 -15.93 -15.09 6.05
N ALA A 255 -14.93 -14.77 5.23
CA ALA A 255 -15.21 -14.41 3.85
C ALA A 255 -15.42 -15.67 3.00
N ASP A 256 -16.53 -15.71 2.27
CA ASP A 256 -16.76 -16.73 1.25
C ASP A 256 -15.73 -16.55 0.11
N THR A 257 -15.05 -17.64 -0.23
CA THR A 257 -13.94 -17.63 -1.19
C THR A 257 -14.39 -17.30 -2.61
N TYR A 258 -15.59 -17.73 -2.99
CA TYR A 258 -16.09 -17.67 -4.38
C TYR A 258 -17.23 -16.66 -4.58
N SER A 259 -17.62 -15.94 -3.54
CA SER A 259 -18.68 -14.92 -3.63
C SER A 259 -18.16 -13.61 -4.23
N GLY A 260 -18.95 -13.01 -5.12
CA GLY A 260 -18.71 -11.65 -5.61
C GLY A 260 -18.71 -10.60 -4.48
N ALA A 261 -19.37 -10.88 -3.36
CA ALA A 261 -19.43 -10.00 -2.19
C ALA A 261 -18.15 -10.01 -1.34
N ARG A 262 -17.14 -10.84 -1.70
CA ARG A 262 -15.90 -10.95 -0.93
C ARG A 262 -15.13 -9.63 -0.85
N MET A 263 -15.07 -8.86 -1.95
CA MET A 263 -14.40 -7.56 -1.93
C MET A 263 -15.12 -6.56 -1.02
N ASP A 264 -16.46 -6.53 -1.08
CA ASP A 264 -17.27 -5.67 -0.22
C ASP A 264 -17.05 -6.00 1.26
N PHE A 265 -17.00 -7.29 1.61
CA PHE A 265 -16.68 -7.72 2.96
C PHE A 265 -15.31 -7.20 3.41
N ILE A 266 -14.27 -7.37 2.59
CA ILE A 266 -12.91 -6.90 2.91
C ILE A 266 -12.91 -5.39 3.18
N PHE A 267 -13.50 -4.60 2.28
CA PHE A 267 -13.52 -3.15 2.39
C PHE A 267 -14.31 -2.69 3.62
N GLN A 268 -15.54 -3.17 3.77
CA GLN A 268 -16.37 -2.78 4.91
C GLN A 268 -15.72 -3.17 6.23
N PHE A 269 -15.21 -4.40 6.34
CA PHE A 269 -14.57 -4.88 7.56
C PHE A 269 -13.33 -4.05 7.90
N PHE A 270 -12.44 -3.81 6.92
CA PHE A 270 -11.23 -3.04 7.12
C PHE A 270 -11.56 -1.60 7.54
N PHE A 271 -12.39 -0.88 6.75
CA PHE A 271 -12.64 0.55 6.98
C PHE A 271 -13.43 0.81 8.27
N TRP A 272 -14.43 -0.01 8.59
CA TRP A 272 -15.18 0.15 9.85
C TRP A 272 -14.32 -0.18 11.06
N THR A 273 -13.56 -1.28 11.02
CA THR A 273 -12.64 -1.61 12.12
C THR A 273 -11.58 -0.53 12.28
N TRP A 274 -11.02 -0.03 11.17
CA TRP A 274 -10.02 1.03 11.19
C TRP A 274 -10.57 2.32 11.81
N LEU A 275 -11.78 2.72 11.44
CA LEU A 275 -12.44 3.89 12.01
C LEU A 275 -12.66 3.71 13.52
N VAL A 276 -13.26 2.58 13.93
CA VAL A 276 -13.55 2.30 15.35
C VAL A 276 -12.27 2.30 16.18
N VAL A 277 -11.24 1.54 15.76
CA VAL A 277 -9.98 1.47 16.50
C VAL A 277 -9.30 2.83 16.56
N SER A 278 -9.27 3.58 15.45
CA SER A 278 -8.68 4.93 15.42
C SER A 278 -9.38 5.88 16.38
N VAL A 279 -10.71 5.85 16.45
CA VAL A 279 -11.50 6.66 17.39
C VAL A 279 -11.24 6.24 18.83
N LEU A 280 -11.20 4.93 19.12
CA LEU A 280 -10.92 4.40 20.46
C LEU A 280 -9.54 4.85 20.98
N LEU A 281 -8.52 4.87 20.12
CA LEU A 281 -7.17 5.33 20.48
C LEU A 281 -7.13 6.82 20.85
N LEU A 282 -8.05 7.66 20.37
CA LEU A 282 -8.11 9.08 20.75
C LEU A 282 -8.46 9.28 22.22
N PHE A 283 -9.29 8.40 22.79
CA PHE A 283 -9.69 8.47 24.19
C PHE A 283 -8.54 8.18 25.16
N LEU A 284 -7.48 7.48 24.70
CA LEU A 284 -6.28 7.22 25.51
C LEU A 284 -5.49 8.49 25.84
N ARG A 285 -5.68 9.57 25.07
CA ARG A 285 -5.00 10.88 25.23
C ARG A 285 -3.46 10.80 25.34
N SER A 286 -2.85 9.70 24.91
CA SER A 286 -1.43 9.40 25.06
C SER A 286 -0.88 8.64 23.85
N ASN A 287 0.04 9.25 23.12
CA ASN A 287 0.71 8.61 21.97
C ASN A 287 1.55 7.41 22.41
N TYR A 288 2.14 7.46 23.61
CA TYR A 288 2.90 6.33 24.14
C TYR A 288 2.00 5.11 24.35
N LEU A 289 0.84 5.31 24.98
CA LEU A 289 -0.09 4.23 25.26
C LEU A 289 -0.72 3.70 23.97
N ALA A 290 -1.14 4.59 23.07
CA ALA A 290 -1.66 4.20 21.75
C ALA A 290 -0.65 3.36 20.97
N ASN A 291 0.62 3.79 20.90
CA ASN A 291 1.68 3.03 20.23
C ASN A 291 1.91 1.66 20.88
N LYS A 292 1.99 1.62 22.21
CA LYS A 292 2.21 0.36 22.94
C LYS A 292 1.06 -0.62 22.74
N ILE A 293 -0.19 -0.16 22.81
CA ILE A 293 -1.38 -0.99 22.56
C ILE A 293 -1.38 -1.50 21.13
N CYS A 294 -1.15 -0.64 20.12
CA CYS A 294 -1.12 -1.08 18.72
C CYS A 294 -0.02 -2.09 18.44
N LEU A 295 1.17 -1.95 19.05
CA LEU A 295 2.26 -2.93 18.91
C LEU A 295 1.90 -4.28 19.56
N ILE A 296 1.27 -4.27 20.73
CA ILE A 296 0.84 -5.49 21.41
C ILE A 296 -0.28 -6.18 20.62
N LEU A 297 -1.35 -5.45 20.32
CA LEU A 297 -2.49 -5.99 19.56
C LEU A 297 -2.04 -6.46 18.18
N GLY A 298 -1.27 -5.66 17.45
CA GLY A 298 -0.79 -6.02 16.13
C GLY A 298 0.21 -7.17 16.16
N GLY A 299 1.01 -7.30 17.22
CA GLY A 299 1.87 -8.46 17.42
C GLY A 299 1.10 -9.75 17.73
N ILE A 300 0.10 -9.68 18.60
CA ILE A 300 -0.74 -10.86 18.93
C ILE A 300 -1.55 -11.27 17.70
N LEU A 301 -2.28 -10.34 17.09
CA LEU A 301 -3.09 -10.60 15.90
C LEU A 301 -2.22 -11.00 14.71
N GLY A 302 -1.04 -10.40 14.56
CA GLY A 302 -0.13 -10.73 13.47
C GLY A 302 0.43 -12.16 13.56
N ILE A 303 0.69 -12.70 14.77
CA ILE A 303 0.99 -14.13 14.96
C ILE A 303 -0.20 -15.00 14.59
N MET A 304 -1.43 -14.53 14.84
CA MET A 304 -2.64 -15.25 14.51
C MET A 304 -2.94 -15.31 13.00
N VAL A 305 -2.31 -14.47 12.16
CA VAL A 305 -2.47 -14.51 10.70
C VAL A 305 -2.08 -15.88 10.12
N PRO A 306 -0.82 -16.36 10.23
CA PRO A 306 -0.43 -17.67 9.73
C PRO A 306 -1.15 -18.82 10.45
N VAL A 307 -1.49 -18.65 11.73
CA VAL A 307 -2.26 -19.65 12.49
C VAL A 307 -3.66 -19.82 11.90
N SER A 308 -4.36 -18.72 11.61
CA SER A 308 -5.67 -18.75 10.97
C SER A 308 -5.61 -19.33 9.56
N ASN A 309 -4.55 -19.04 8.80
CA ASN A 309 -4.34 -19.62 7.48
C ASN A 309 -4.13 -21.15 7.56
N GLY A 310 -3.26 -21.59 8.47
CA GLY A 310 -2.99 -23.01 8.71
C GLY A 310 -4.23 -23.80 9.16
N ILE A 311 -5.01 -23.26 10.09
CA ILE A 311 -6.25 -23.90 10.57
C ILE A 311 -7.32 -23.96 9.47
N MET A 312 -7.56 -22.86 8.76
CA MET A 312 -8.68 -22.78 7.80
C MET A 312 -8.38 -23.46 6.47
N THR A 313 -7.11 -23.57 6.08
CA THR A 313 -6.74 -24.06 4.73
C THR A 313 -5.75 -25.22 4.73
N GLY A 314 -5.19 -25.60 5.88
CA GLY A 314 -4.09 -26.57 5.96
C GLY A 314 -2.73 -26.01 5.51
N ASN A 315 -2.68 -24.79 4.96
CA ASN A 315 -1.46 -24.14 4.47
C ASN A 315 -0.63 -23.56 5.61
N TRP A 316 -0.01 -24.44 6.40
CA TRP A 316 0.98 -24.03 7.38
C TRP A 316 2.27 -23.54 6.70
N PRO A 317 3.10 -22.71 7.36
CA PRO A 317 4.34 -22.21 6.76
C PRO A 317 5.28 -23.31 6.26
N TRP A 318 5.42 -24.41 7.00
CA TRP A 318 6.22 -25.56 6.54
C TRP A 318 5.58 -26.31 5.36
N GLU A 319 4.25 -26.33 5.27
CA GLU A 319 3.55 -26.97 4.16
C GLU A 319 3.70 -26.16 2.87
N THR A 320 3.43 -24.86 2.97
CA THR A 320 3.57 -23.93 1.84
C THR A 320 5.01 -23.91 1.31
N PHE A 321 6.01 -24.00 2.18
CA PHE A 321 7.41 -24.15 1.75
C PHE A 321 7.65 -25.46 1.02
N ARG A 322 7.19 -26.61 1.56
CA ARG A 322 7.35 -27.93 0.94
C ARG A 322 6.68 -28.04 -0.43
N GLN A 323 5.49 -27.44 -0.58
CA GLN A 323 4.74 -27.46 -1.84
C GLN A 323 5.19 -26.40 -2.86
N GLY A 324 6.16 -25.55 -2.51
CA GLY A 324 6.65 -24.48 -3.39
C GLY A 324 5.74 -23.25 -3.46
N TYR A 325 4.78 -23.11 -2.54
CA TYR A 325 3.89 -21.94 -2.42
C TYR A 325 4.60 -20.77 -1.72
N PHE A 326 5.72 -20.33 -2.29
CA PHE A 326 6.63 -19.36 -1.67
C PHE A 326 5.97 -18.01 -1.37
N GLN A 327 4.98 -17.58 -2.15
CA GLN A 327 4.29 -16.32 -1.91
C GLN A 327 3.53 -16.32 -0.58
N ILE A 328 2.82 -17.41 -0.28
CA ILE A 328 2.09 -17.57 0.98
C ILE A 328 3.09 -17.69 2.14
N PHE A 329 4.13 -18.50 1.95
CA PHE A 329 5.21 -18.68 2.92
C PHE A 329 5.86 -17.33 3.32
N VAL A 330 6.20 -16.48 2.35
CA VAL A 330 6.82 -15.17 2.60
C VAL A 330 5.90 -14.27 3.41
N VAL A 331 4.59 -14.26 3.13
CA VAL A 331 3.61 -13.47 3.90
C VAL A 331 3.53 -13.97 5.34
N ASP A 332 3.48 -15.28 5.56
CA ASP A 332 3.43 -15.87 6.89
C ASP A 332 4.68 -15.55 7.71
N VAL A 333 5.88 -15.73 7.12
CA VAL A 333 7.15 -15.40 7.76
C VAL A 333 7.25 -13.90 8.05
N PHE A 334 6.81 -13.05 7.12
CA PHE A 334 6.79 -11.60 7.31
C PHE A 334 5.93 -11.22 8.52
N TRP A 335 4.71 -11.75 8.63
CA TRP A 335 3.83 -11.48 9.76
C TRP A 335 4.42 -11.97 11.08
N LEU A 336 5.03 -13.15 11.12
CA LEU A 336 5.72 -13.66 12.32
C LEU A 336 6.89 -12.76 12.74
N ALA A 337 7.78 -12.42 11.80
CA ALA A 337 8.94 -11.58 12.08
C ALA A 337 8.54 -10.18 12.54
N LEU A 338 7.56 -9.57 11.86
CA LEU A 338 7.03 -8.26 12.22
C LEU A 338 6.37 -8.28 13.62
N SER A 339 5.58 -9.32 13.90
CA SER A 339 4.87 -9.47 15.18
C SER A 339 5.80 -9.69 16.35
N ILE A 340 6.80 -10.57 16.20
CA ILE A 340 7.82 -10.82 17.23
C ILE A 340 8.58 -9.52 17.50
N THR A 341 8.99 -8.82 16.44
CA THR A 341 9.70 -7.53 16.58
C THR A 341 8.82 -6.50 17.30
N ALA A 342 7.55 -6.39 16.94
CA ALA A 342 6.60 -5.46 17.55
C ALA A 342 6.42 -5.74 19.06
N LEU A 343 6.25 -7.02 19.44
CA LEU A 343 6.13 -7.44 20.83
C LEU A 343 7.42 -7.15 21.62
N LEU A 344 8.59 -7.50 21.07
CA LEU A 344 9.88 -7.23 21.69
C LEU A 344 10.07 -5.72 21.94
N VAL A 345 9.72 -4.89 20.97
CA VAL A 345 9.76 -3.43 21.12
C VAL A 345 8.77 -2.97 22.20
N ALA A 346 7.52 -3.45 22.17
CA ALA A 346 6.50 -3.07 23.14
C ALA A 346 6.87 -3.43 24.59
N PHE A 347 7.50 -4.58 24.81
CA PHE A 347 7.97 -5.00 26.14
C PHE A 347 9.19 -4.20 26.61
N LYS A 348 10.05 -3.73 25.70
CA LYS A 348 11.19 -2.86 26.02
C LYS A 348 10.82 -1.39 26.19
N MET A 349 9.65 -0.96 25.73
CA MET A 349 9.18 0.43 25.87
C MET A 349 8.90 0.79 27.33
N LYS A 350 9.74 1.64 27.90
CA LYS A 350 9.51 2.25 29.23
C LYS A 350 8.65 3.52 29.12
N PRO A 351 7.73 3.78 30.06
CA PRO A 351 7.05 5.07 30.14
C PRO A 351 8.10 6.17 30.27
N ARG A 352 7.95 7.24 29.50
CA ARG A 352 8.82 8.40 29.67
C ARG A 352 8.43 9.06 31.00
N GLU A 353 9.32 9.02 31.99
CA GLU A 353 9.14 9.83 33.20
C GLU A 353 8.91 11.27 32.78
N LYS A 354 7.78 11.85 33.23
CA LYS A 354 7.62 13.29 33.19
C LYS A 354 8.68 13.83 34.14
N THR A 355 9.83 14.25 33.60
CA THR A 355 10.72 15.14 34.35
C THR A 355 9.90 16.38 34.65
N GLU A 356 9.34 16.45 35.87
CA GLU A 356 8.79 17.68 36.39
C GLU A 356 9.90 18.73 36.26
N PRO A 357 9.64 19.92 35.69
CA PRO A 357 10.58 21.00 35.75
C PRO A 357 10.80 21.31 37.22
N ASN A 358 11.99 20.96 37.72
CA ASN A 358 12.48 21.09 39.08
C ASN A 358 11.87 22.31 39.80
N ARG A 359 10.76 22.07 40.52
CA ARG A 359 10.01 23.10 41.28
C ARG A 359 10.75 23.52 42.56
N LYS A 360 11.93 22.91 42.84
CA LYS A 360 12.74 23.14 44.04
C LYS A 360 13.86 24.17 43.88
N ARG A 361 13.71 25.20 43.03
CA ARG A 361 14.65 26.35 43.00
C ARG A 361 13.99 27.72 43.14
N ALA A 362 12.76 27.78 43.62
CA ALA A 362 12.07 29.02 43.97
C ALA A 362 11.47 28.91 45.38
N ALA A 363 12.32 29.03 46.40
CA ALA A 363 11.99 29.51 47.75
C ALA A 363 13.22 29.32 48.66
N LYS A 364 14.21 30.22 48.57
CA LYS A 364 14.89 30.67 49.78
C LYS A 364 14.40 32.09 50.01
N PRO A 365 13.61 32.38 51.05
CA PRO A 365 13.44 33.76 51.47
C PRO A 365 14.81 34.26 51.91
N LYS A 366 15.28 35.35 51.28
CA LYS A 366 16.34 36.16 51.88
C LYS A 366 15.73 36.78 53.13
N ASN A 367 16.01 36.19 54.30
CA ASN A 367 15.95 36.95 55.54
C ASN A 367 16.99 38.06 55.44
N LEU A 368 16.54 39.27 55.15
CA LEU A 368 17.24 40.49 55.49
C LEU A 368 16.67 40.95 56.83
N SER A 369 17.30 40.47 57.89
CA SER A 369 17.20 41.04 59.24
C SER A 369 18.63 41.27 59.73
N SER A 370 18.88 42.50 60.20
CA SER A 370 20.05 43.02 60.93
C SER A 370 21.41 43.05 60.22
N MET A 371 21.82 44.23 59.75
CA MET A 371 22.71 45.16 60.47
C MET A 371 22.67 46.54 59.84
#